data_AF-B7MRZ5-F1
#
_entry.id   AF-B7MRZ5-F1
#
_cell.length_a   1.000
_cell.length_b   1.000
_cell.length_c   1.000
_cell.angle_alpha   90.00
_cell.angle_beta   90.00
_cell.angle_gamma   90.00
#
_symmetry.space_group_name_H-M   'P 1'
#
loop_
_entity.id
_entity.type
_entity.pdbx_description
1 polymer ?
#
loop_
_entity_poly.entity_id
_entity_poly.type
_entity_poly.pdbx_seq_one_letter_code
_entity_poly.pdbx_strand_id
1 'polypeptide(L)' 'MANRKQQRARAERLHIRSEINRRLFRATRVAQIMHINMLHERTHALSNRYCAAVFSYLAEDLAELQSLINQHR' A
#
# COMPACT_ATOMS: atom_id res chain seq x y z
N MET A 1 -4.00 28.15 23.00
CA MET A 1 -3.08 27.43 22.07
C MET A 1 -3.09 25.90 22.22
N ALA A 2 -3.34 25.34 23.40
CA ALA A 2 -3.34 23.89 23.63
C ALA A 2 -4.34 23.10 22.75
N ASN A 3 -5.56 23.61 22.56
CA ASN A 3 -6.60 22.92 21.78
C ASN A 3 -6.23 22.76 20.29
N ARG A 4 -5.53 23.75 19.70
CA ARG A 4 -5.03 23.65 18.31
C ARG A 4 -3.93 22.59 18.15
N LYS A 5 -3.07 22.42 19.16
CA LYS A 5 -2.01 21.39 19.15
C LYS A 5 -2.63 19.98 19.20
N GLN A 6 -3.63 19.78 20.06
CA GLN A 6 -4.34 18.50 20.15
C GLN A 6 -5.13 18.16 18.88
N GLN A 7 -5.78 19.15 18.25
CA GLN A 7 -6.47 18.96 16.98
C GLN A 7 -5.52 18.58 15.84
N ARG A 8 -4.36 19.24 15.75
CA ARG A 8 -3.32 18.90 14.75
C ARG A 8 -2.80 17.48 14.94
N ALA A 9 -2.44 17.12 16.18
CA ALA A 9 -2.00 15.77 16.49
C ALA A 9 -3.07 14.73 16.10
N ARG A 10 -4.35 14.98 16.40
CA ARG A 10 -5.46 14.09 16.00
C ARG A 10 -5.61 13.97 14.48
N ALA A 11 -5.50 15.08 13.75
CA ALA A 11 -5.58 15.09 12.29
C ALA A 11 -4.42 14.31 11.67
N GLU A 12 -3.20 14.46 12.19
CA GLU A 12 -2.02 13.69 11.79
C GLU A 12 -2.25 12.19 12.01
N ARG A 13 -2.81 11.78 13.17
CA ARG A 13 -3.14 10.36 13.41
C ARG A 13 -4.15 9.80 12.44
N LEU A 14 -5.20 10.57 12.13
CA LEU A 14 -6.23 10.17 11.18
C LEU A 14 -5.68 10.09 9.75
N HIS A 15 -4.79 11.00 9.38
CA HIS A 15 -4.12 10.99 8.09
C HIS A 15 -3.27 9.74 7.92
N ILE A 16 -2.40 9.43 8.89
CA ILE A 16 -1.53 8.25 8.83
C ILE A 16 -2.37 6.96 8.80
N ARG A 17 -3.42 6.84 9.62
CA ARG A 17 -4.32 5.68 9.57
C ARG A 17 -5.00 5.53 8.22
N SER A 18 -5.45 6.63 7.62
CA SER A 18 -6.06 6.63 6.30
C SER A 18 -5.07 6.18 5.21
N GLU A 19 -3.82 6.65 5.28
CA GLU A 19 -2.78 6.29 4.31
C GLU A 19 -2.35 4.82 4.44
N ILE A 20 -2.24 4.29 5.66
CA ILE A 20 -2.01 2.86 5.90
C ILE A 20 -3.14 2.02 5.27
N ASN A 21 -4.40 2.36 5.57
CA ASN A 21 -5.55 1.62 5.03
C ASN A 21 -5.60 1.69 3.49
N ARG A 22 -5.29 2.86 2.91
CA ARG A 22 -5.26 3.07 1.47
C ARG A 22 -4.24 2.16 0.78
N ARG A 23 -3.05 2.00 1.36
CA ARG A 23 -1.97 1.16 0.82
C ARG A 23 -2.28 -0.33 0.95
N LEU A 24 -2.78 -0.76 2.11
CA LEU A 24 -3.22 -2.15 2.31
C LEU A 24 -4.35 -2.53 1.33
N PHE A 25 -5.32 -1.65 1.13
CA PHE A 25 -6.37 -1.83 0.13
C PHE A 25 -5.77 -1.96 -1.27
N ARG A 26 -4.83 -1.10 -1.63
CA ARG A 26 -4.19 -1.12 -2.94
C ARG A 26 -3.38 -2.39 -3.19
N ALA A 27 -2.57 -2.82 -2.23
CA ALA A 27 -1.83 -4.08 -2.29
C ALA A 27 -2.78 -5.27 -2.52
N THR A 28 -3.93 -5.28 -1.84
CA THR A 28 -4.98 -6.29 -2.01
C THR A 28 -5.53 -6.27 -3.45
N ARG A 29 -5.81 -5.09 -4.00
CA ARG A 29 -6.30 -4.94 -5.37
C ARG A 29 -5.27 -5.39 -6.41
N VAL A 30 -3.99 -5.04 -6.22
CA VAL A 30 -2.91 -5.46 -7.11
C VAL A 30 -2.75 -6.98 -7.11
N ALA A 31 -2.78 -7.62 -5.93
CA ALA A 31 -2.74 -9.07 -5.81
C ALA A 31 -3.94 -9.74 -6.49
N GLN A 32 -5.16 -9.20 -6.32
CA GLN A 32 -6.36 -9.68 -7.01
C GLN A 32 -6.23 -9.60 -8.54
N ILE A 33 -5.74 -8.46 -9.06
CA ILE A 33 -5.55 -8.28 -10.52
C ILE A 33 -4.49 -9.26 -11.04
N MET A 34 -3.38 -9.42 -10.33
CA MET A 34 -2.36 -10.41 -10.68
C MET A 34 -2.95 -11.82 -10.75
N HIS A 35 -3.76 -12.22 -9.77
CA HIS A 35 -4.43 -13.52 -9.76
C HIS A 35 -5.37 -13.69 -10.96
N ILE A 36 -6.20 -12.69 -11.27
CA ILE A 36 -7.08 -12.71 -12.44
C ILE A 36 -6.27 -12.82 -13.73
N ASN A 37 -5.18 -12.08 -13.86
CA ASN A 37 -4.31 -12.13 -15.03
C ASN A 37 -3.65 -13.51 -15.19
N MET A 38 -3.26 -14.16 -14.08
CA MET A 38 -2.76 -15.54 -14.11
C MET A 38 -3.82 -16.53 -14.60
N LEU A 39 -5.10 -16.35 -14.24
CA LEU A 39 -6.19 -17.22 -14.69
C LEU A 39 -6.51 -17.06 -16.18
N HIS A 40 -6.31 -15.86 -16.74
CA HIS A 40 -6.62 -15.56 -18.15
C HIS A 40 -5.42 -15.77 -19.08
N GLU A 41 -4.22 -15.97 -18.55
CA GLU A 41 -3.04 -16.24 -19.36
C GLU A 41 -3.10 -17.66 -19.93
N ARG A 42 -3.16 -17.74 -21.27
CA ARG A 42 -3.23 -18.99 -22.03
C ARG A 42 -1.92 -19.78 -22.02
N THR A 43 -0.80 -19.12 -21.72
CA THR A 43 0.54 -19.73 -21.73
C THR A 43 1.04 -20.11 -20.34
N HIS A 44 0.21 -20.01 -19.30
CA HIS A 44 0.55 -20.30 -17.90
C HIS A 44 1.74 -19.50 -17.34
N ALA A 45 2.17 -18.44 -18.02
CA ALA A 45 3.31 -17.63 -17.61
C ALA A 45 3.00 -16.15 -17.76
N LEU A 46 2.96 -15.45 -16.62
CA LEU A 46 3.06 -13.99 -16.65
C LEU A 46 4.47 -13.60 -17.12
N SER A 47 4.56 -12.54 -17.91
CA SER A 47 5.86 -11.97 -18.29
C SER A 47 6.69 -11.62 -17.05
N ASN A 48 7.98 -11.96 -17.06
CA ASN A 48 8.93 -11.57 -16.01
C ASN A 48 8.89 -10.05 -15.74
N ARG A 49 8.67 -9.23 -16.78
CA ARG A 49 8.55 -7.78 -16.65
C ARG A 49 7.28 -7.37 -15.89
N TYR A 50 6.17 -8.07 -16.13
CA TYR A 50 4.92 -7.84 -15.41
C TYR A 50 5.06 -8.21 -13.93
N CYS A 51 5.62 -9.40 -13.65
CA CYS A 51 5.88 -9.83 -12.27
C CYS A 51 6.82 -8.87 -11.54
N ALA A 52 7.92 -8.46 -12.18
CA ALA A 52 8.86 -7.49 -11.60
C ALA A 52 8.20 -6.14 -11.29
N ALA A 53 7.32 -5.65 -12.16
CA ALA A 53 6.58 -4.41 -11.93
C ALA A 53 5.61 -4.54 -10.73
N VAL A 54 4.85 -5.63 -10.64
CA VAL A 54 3.95 -5.89 -9.52
C VAL A 54 4.73 -6.00 -8.20
N PHE A 55 5.84 -6.74 -8.18
CA PHE A 55 6.65 -6.87 -6.97
C PHE A 55 7.33 -5.57 -6.56
N SER A 56 7.83 -4.78 -7.51
CA SER A 56 8.41 -3.46 -7.20
C SER A 56 7.36 -2.55 -6.56
N TYR A 57 6.15 -2.54 -7.13
CA TYR A 57 5.03 -1.76 -6.61
C TYR A 57 4.67 -2.13 -5.17
N LEU A 58 4.56 -3.43 -4.89
CA LEU A 58 4.24 -3.93 -3.55
C LEU A 58 5.38 -3.68 -2.56
N ALA A 59 6.64 -3.78 -3.01
CA ALA A 59 7.81 -3.49 -2.17
C ALA A 59 7.88 -2.01 -1.77
N GLU A 60 7.58 -1.10 -2.70
CA GLU A 60 7.45 0.33 -2.42
C GLU A 60 6.33 0.60 -1.39
N ASP A 61 5.15 0.00 -1.59
CA ASP A 61 4.04 0.12 -0.63
C ASP A 61 4.41 -0.39 0.77
N LEU A 62 5.18 -1.49 0.86
CA LEU A 62 5.68 -2.01 2.14
C LEU A 62 6.70 -1.07 2.81
N ALA A 63 7.64 -0.52 2.05
CA ALA A 63 8.63 0.42 2.57
C ALA A 63 7.96 1.70 3.12
N GLU A 64 6.97 2.21 2.40
CA GLU A 64 6.22 3.39 2.83
C GLU A 64 5.32 3.09 4.03
N LEU A 65 4.68 1.91 4.09
CA LEU A 65 3.95 1.46 5.28
C LEU A 65 4.86 1.38 6.51
N GLN A 66 6.07 0.83 6.36
CA GLN A 66 7.05 0.76 7.44
C GLN A 66 7.45 2.16 7.92
N SER A 67 7.69 3.09 7.00
CA SER A 67 7.98 4.50 7.32
C SER A 67 6.83 5.15 8.10
N LEU A 68 5.59 4.99 7.63
CA LEU A 68 4.39 5.56 8.27
C LEU A 68 4.16 5.00 9.67
N ILE A 69 4.39 3.70 9.88
CA ILE A 69 4.29 3.07 11.20
C ILE A 69 5.38 3.59 12.14
N ASN A 70 6.61 3.73 11.65
CA ASN A 70 7.74 4.23 12.45
C ASN A 70 7.60 5.71 12.82
N GLN A 71 7.01 6.54 11.96
CA GLN A 71 6.69 7.95 12.28
C GLN A 71 5.64 8.08 13.40
N HIS A 72 4.88 7.01 13.67
CA HIS A 72 3.77 7.03 14.60
C HIS A 72 4.00 6.24 15.91
N ARG A 73 5.17 5.59 16.03
CA ARG A 73 5.68 5.01 17.29
C ARG A 73 6.31 6.09 18.15
#